data_AF-A0A0K6IHA3-F1
#
_entry.id   AF-A0A0K6IHA3-F1
#
_cell.length_a   1.000
_cell.length_b   1.000
_cell.length_c   1.000
_cell.angle_alpha   90.00
_cell.angle_beta   90.00
_cell.angle_gamma   90.00
#
_symmetry.space_group_name_H-M   'P 1'
#
loop_
_entity.id
_entity.type
_entity.pdbx_description
1 polymer ?
#
loop_
_entity_poly.entity_id
_entity_poly.type
_entity_poly.pdbx_seq_one_letter_code
_entity_poly.pdbx_strand_id
1 'polypeptide(L)'
;MNMPYLKSIFCATLLSSIAEVKGEIIELSPLTFGSVVIAENNTQEHVTLTYAGNVIRSNGIYIVTPPTVGQFLLTNYPSNQQVFISGRSIQARSNSDIYSVDQFTLTDVDVPSVLTTDNSGSATLFVGGTLETSGSGVNSYVNTQYRISYQISVNY
;
A
#
# COMPACT_ATOMS: atom_id res chain seq x y z
N MET A 1 50.15 62.68 11.84
CA MET A 1 49.84 61.53 12.72
C MET A 1 48.63 60.84 12.10
N ASN A 2 48.85 59.85 11.23
CA ASN A 2 47.83 59.21 10.40
C ASN A 2 47.51 57.81 10.96
N MET A 3 46.25 57.54 11.31
CA MET A 3 45.75 56.19 11.59
C MET A 3 45.09 55.61 10.33
N PRO A 4 45.36 54.35 9.95
CA PRO A 4 44.58 53.66 8.93
C PRO A 4 43.38 52.92 9.56
N TYR A 5 42.20 53.12 8.97
CA TYR A 5 40.98 52.37 9.32
C TYR A 5 41.03 50.99 8.68
N LEU A 6 41.09 49.95 9.51
CA LEU A 6 40.96 48.56 9.12
C LEU A 6 39.46 48.26 8.92
N LYS A 7 39.01 48.19 7.66
CA LYS A 7 37.64 47.75 7.34
C LYS A 7 37.55 46.23 7.46
N SER A 8 37.04 45.76 8.61
CA SER A 8 36.67 44.37 8.80
C SER A 8 35.41 44.06 7.98
N ILE A 9 35.53 43.17 7.00
CA ILE A 9 34.41 42.62 6.24
C ILE A 9 33.91 41.40 7.01
N PHE A 10 32.79 41.56 7.70
CA PHE A 10 32.09 40.46 8.35
C PHE A 10 31.29 39.70 7.29
N CYS A 11 31.80 38.57 6.81
CA CYS A 11 31.07 37.67 5.92
C CYS A 11 30.14 36.81 6.78
N ALA A 12 28.88 37.22 6.93
CA ALA A 12 27.87 36.44 7.61
C ALA A 12 27.47 35.25 6.74
N THR A 13 28.05 34.07 7.01
CA THR A 13 27.57 32.80 6.44
C THR A 13 26.21 32.47 7.05
N LEU A 14 25.15 32.68 6.26
CA LEU A 14 23.79 32.28 6.58
C LEU A 14 23.74 30.74 6.56
N LEU A 15 23.78 30.12 7.74
CA LEU A 15 23.51 28.69 7.92
C LEU A 15 22.02 28.45 7.68
N SER A 16 21.62 28.31 6.40
CA SER A 16 20.29 27.81 6.07
C SER A 16 20.26 26.31 6.36
N SER A 17 19.59 25.90 7.44
CA SER A 17 19.30 24.50 7.72
C SER A 17 18.48 23.93 6.57
N ILE A 18 19.08 23.06 5.77
CA ILE A 18 18.39 22.30 4.74
C ILE A 18 17.50 21.30 5.50
N ALA A 19 16.20 21.56 5.56
CA ALA A 19 15.27 20.56 6.04
C ALA A 19 15.23 19.44 5.00
N GLU A 20 15.75 18.26 5.33
CA GLU A 20 15.49 17.06 4.55
C GLU A 20 14.00 16.74 4.67
N VAL A 21 13.22 17.12 3.65
CA VAL A 21 11.86 16.63 3.55
C VAL A 21 11.93 15.18 3.10
N LYS A 22 11.54 14.27 3.98
CA LYS A 22 11.52 12.84 3.67
C LYS A 22 10.24 12.54 2.90
N GLY A 23 10.36 11.68 1.89
CA GLY A 23 9.20 11.13 1.18
C GLY A 23 8.22 10.50 2.17
N GLU A 24 6.94 10.76 1.96
CA GLU A 24 5.84 10.35 2.83
C GLU A 24 4.82 9.56 2.01
N ILE A 25 4.26 8.52 2.64
CA ILE A 25 3.21 7.67 2.07
C ILE A 25 1.97 7.82 2.93
N ILE A 26 0.92 8.41 2.37
CA ILE A 26 -0.35 8.66 3.06
C ILE A 26 -1.41 7.72 2.49
N GLU A 27 -2.03 6.91 3.33
CA GLU A 27 -3.19 6.10 2.93
C GLU A 27 -4.44 6.99 2.81
N LEU A 28 -5.00 7.07 1.60
CA LEU A 28 -6.24 7.80 1.33
C LEU A 28 -7.46 6.88 1.44
N SER A 29 -7.34 5.65 0.95
CA SER A 29 -8.36 4.61 1.11
C SER A 29 -7.71 3.22 1.22
N PRO A 30 -8.21 2.34 2.11
CA PRO A 30 -7.65 1.01 2.26
C PRO A 30 -8.03 0.09 1.11
N LEU A 31 -7.13 -0.85 0.81
CA LEU A 31 -7.47 -2.03 0.01
C LEU A 31 -8.50 -2.86 0.77
N THR A 32 -9.63 -3.16 0.13
CA THR A 32 -10.66 -4.04 0.69
C THR A 32 -11.21 -4.97 -0.37
N PHE A 33 -11.42 -6.23 0.00
CA PHE A 33 -12.12 -7.22 -0.85
C PHE A 33 -13.64 -7.16 -0.69
N GLY A 34 -14.14 -6.22 0.13
CA GLY A 34 -15.56 -6.04 0.40
C GLY A 34 -16.14 -7.16 1.27
N SER A 35 -17.41 -7.48 1.02
CA SER A 35 -18.11 -8.58 1.68
C SER A 35 -18.23 -9.73 0.69
N VAL A 36 -17.77 -10.91 1.11
CA VAL A 36 -17.82 -12.12 0.29
C VAL A 36 -18.57 -13.25 0.99
N VAL A 37 -19.22 -14.09 0.19
CA VAL A 37 -19.75 -15.38 0.62
C VAL A 37 -18.86 -16.46 0.05
N ILE A 38 -18.35 -17.33 0.92
CA ILE A 38 -17.61 -18.53 0.53
C ILE A 38 -18.65 -19.63 0.35
N ALA A 39 -18.90 -20.01 -0.90
CA ALA A 39 -19.83 -21.08 -1.24
C ALA A 39 -19.12 -22.44 -1.24
N GLU A 40 -17.86 -22.46 -1.69
CA GLU A 40 -17.04 -23.67 -1.75
C GLU A 40 -15.67 -23.42 -1.09
N ASN A 41 -15.16 -24.44 -0.41
CA ASN A 41 -13.82 -24.43 0.18
C ASN A 41 -13.14 -25.81 0.08
N ASN A 42 -13.56 -26.60 -0.92
CA ASN A 42 -13.00 -27.92 -1.19
C ASN A 42 -11.58 -27.81 -1.76
N THR A 43 -11.34 -26.75 -2.52
CA THR A 43 -10.07 -26.30 -3.06
C THR A 43 -9.88 -24.82 -2.73
N GLN A 44 -8.68 -24.29 -2.94
CA GLN A 44 -8.45 -22.86 -2.80
C GLN A 44 -9.26 -22.10 -3.85
N GLU A 45 -10.09 -21.19 -3.38
CA GLU A 45 -10.85 -20.23 -4.17
C GLU A 45 -10.18 -18.86 -4.03
N HIS A 46 -10.33 -17.98 -5.03
CA HIS A 46 -9.63 -16.69 -5.03
C HIS A 46 -10.51 -15.52 -5.47
N VAL A 47 -10.16 -14.35 -4.97
CA VAL A 47 -10.56 -13.05 -5.51
C VAL A 47 -9.30 -12.23 -5.75
N THR A 48 -9.07 -11.84 -7.00
CA THR A 48 -8.00 -10.93 -7.40
C THR A 48 -8.61 -9.57 -7.72
N LEU A 49 -8.10 -8.53 -7.06
CA LEU A 49 -8.32 -7.14 -7.42
C LEU A 49 -6.99 -6.58 -7.93
N THR A 50 -6.90 -6.24 -9.22
CA THR A 50 -5.69 -5.61 -9.75
C THR A 50 -5.57 -4.16 -9.28
N TYR A 51 -4.36 -3.58 -9.26
CA TYR A 51 -4.17 -2.16 -8.95
C TYR A 51 -4.90 -1.24 -9.94
N ALA A 52 -5.23 -1.73 -11.14
CA ALA A 52 -6.03 -1.04 -12.15
C ALA A 52 -7.55 -1.13 -11.90
N GLY A 53 -8.00 -1.84 -10.86
CA GLY A 53 -9.40 -1.95 -10.47
C GLY A 53 -10.16 -3.12 -11.11
N ASN A 54 -9.51 -3.98 -11.90
CA ASN A 54 -10.14 -5.17 -12.44
C ASN A 54 -10.34 -6.24 -11.36
N VAL A 55 -11.51 -6.86 -11.34
CA VAL A 55 -11.87 -7.91 -10.38
C VAL A 55 -12.01 -9.25 -11.11
N ILE A 56 -11.28 -10.26 -10.64
CA ILE A 56 -11.36 -11.64 -11.11
C ILE A 56 -11.66 -12.50 -9.88
N ARG A 57 -12.53 -13.51 -10.03
CA ARG A 57 -12.85 -14.44 -8.95
C ARG A 57 -13.08 -15.84 -9.47
N SER A 58 -12.83 -16.83 -8.63
CA SER A 58 -13.25 -18.20 -8.86
C SER A 58 -14.75 -18.40 -8.54
N ASN A 59 -15.28 -19.56 -8.89
CA ASN A 59 -16.72 -19.85 -8.77
C ASN A 59 -17.18 -20.07 -7.32
N GLY A 60 -16.28 -20.48 -6.42
CA GLY A 60 -16.60 -20.75 -5.02
C GLY A 60 -16.71 -19.50 -4.14
N ILE A 61 -16.51 -18.30 -4.69
CA ILE A 61 -16.64 -17.02 -3.97
C ILE A 61 -17.64 -16.09 -4.67
N TYR A 62 -18.59 -15.57 -3.90
CA TYR A 62 -19.55 -14.57 -4.35
C TYR A 62 -19.29 -13.23 -3.67
N ILE A 63 -19.13 -12.19 -4.47
CA ILE A 63 -18.96 -10.82 -3.98
C ILE A 63 -20.35 -10.22 -3.73
N VAL A 64 -20.61 -9.81 -2.49
CA VAL A 64 -21.84 -9.13 -2.04
C VAL A 64 -21.64 -7.62 -2.08
N THR A 65 -20.56 -7.14 -1.47
CA THR A 65 -20.13 -5.74 -1.55
C THR A 65 -18.86 -5.67 -2.39
N PRO A 66 -18.80 -4.82 -3.43
CA PRO A 66 -17.64 -4.75 -4.31
C PRO A 66 -16.32 -4.46 -3.57
N PRO A 67 -15.19 -4.99 -4.06
CA PRO A 67 -13.87 -4.63 -3.56
C PRO A 67 -13.50 -3.20 -3.97
N THR A 68 -12.59 -2.57 -3.22
CA THR A 68 -12.05 -1.23 -3.49
C THR A 68 -10.54 -1.29 -3.47
N VAL A 69 -9.90 -0.71 -4.49
CA VAL A 69 -8.44 -0.61 -4.56
C VAL A 69 -7.93 0.27 -3.42
N GLY A 70 -6.77 -0.10 -2.87
CA GLY A 70 -6.05 0.78 -1.96
C GLY A 70 -5.56 2.00 -2.73
N GLN A 71 -5.67 3.19 -2.14
CA GLN A 71 -5.16 4.42 -2.72
C GLN A 71 -4.24 5.10 -1.72
N PHE A 72 -3.02 5.38 -2.18
CA PHE A 72 -1.99 6.03 -1.40
C PHE A 72 -1.48 7.26 -2.14
N LEU A 73 -1.23 8.34 -1.40
CA LEU A 73 -0.54 9.51 -1.89
C LEU A 73 0.92 9.44 -1.48
N LEU A 74 1.80 9.38 -2.48
CA LEU A 74 3.22 9.62 -2.32
C LEU A 74 3.43 11.14 -2.38
N THR A 75 4.06 11.72 -1.38
CA THR A 75 4.34 13.17 -1.34
C THR A 75 5.74 13.44 -0.82
N ASN A 76 6.25 14.64 -1.05
CA ASN A 76 7.59 15.07 -0.65
C ASN A 76 8.73 14.24 -1.24
N TYR A 77 8.51 13.59 -2.39
CA TYR A 77 9.57 12.96 -3.17
C TYR A 77 10.23 13.99 -4.11
N PRO A 78 11.41 13.71 -4.68
CA PRO A 78 11.96 14.55 -5.74
C PRO A 78 10.97 14.68 -6.91
N SER A 79 10.89 15.84 -7.55
CA SER A 79 9.94 16.10 -8.64
C SER A 79 10.39 15.44 -9.94
N ASN A 80 9.44 14.97 -10.75
CA ASN A 80 9.68 14.28 -12.03
C ASN A 80 10.63 13.07 -11.90
N GLN A 81 10.63 12.42 -10.74
CA GLN A 81 11.52 11.32 -10.41
C GLN A 81 10.78 9.99 -10.47
N GLN A 82 11.47 8.97 -10.98
CA GLN A 82 10.97 7.60 -10.90
C GLN A 82 11.15 7.08 -9.48
N VAL A 83 10.07 6.51 -8.94
CA VAL A 83 10.05 5.79 -7.68
C VAL A 83 9.70 4.32 -7.95
N PHE A 84 10.40 3.41 -7.28
CA PHE A 84 10.25 1.97 -7.43
C PHE A 84 9.39 1.43 -6.30
N ILE A 85 8.30 0.74 -6.65
CA ILE A 85 7.32 0.24 -5.70
C ILE A 85 7.42 -1.28 -5.61
N SER A 86 7.29 -1.81 -4.40
CA SER A 86 7.07 -3.23 -4.17
C SER A 86 6.02 -3.44 -3.09
N GLY A 87 5.20 -4.48 -3.28
CA GLY A 87 4.20 -4.93 -2.32
C GLY A 87 4.50 -6.35 -1.88
N ARG A 88 4.24 -6.66 -0.61
CA ARG A 88 4.25 -8.05 -0.13
C ARG A 88 3.29 -8.25 1.03
N SER A 89 2.71 -9.43 1.13
CA SER A 89 2.04 -9.84 2.36
C SER A 89 3.08 -10.01 3.47
N ILE A 90 2.77 -9.52 4.67
CA ILE A 90 3.62 -9.70 5.86
C ILE A 90 2.96 -10.62 6.89
N GLN A 91 1.82 -11.21 6.53
CA GLN A 91 1.03 -12.06 7.40
C GLN A 91 0.61 -13.32 6.64
N ALA A 92 0.92 -14.49 7.22
CA ALA A 92 0.68 -15.77 6.56
C ALA A 92 -0.81 -16.08 6.36
N ARG A 93 -1.68 -15.63 7.26
CA ARG A 93 -3.14 -15.86 7.24
C ARG A 93 -3.85 -14.71 7.90
N SER A 94 -5.06 -14.38 7.50
CA SER A 94 -5.88 -13.34 8.13
C SER A 94 -6.11 -13.60 9.62
N ASN A 95 -6.43 -12.52 10.34
CA ASN A 95 -7.11 -12.58 11.62
C ASN A 95 -8.61 -12.33 11.41
N SER A 96 -9.42 -12.74 12.37
CA SER A 96 -10.87 -12.54 12.34
C SER A 96 -11.38 -12.03 13.69
N ASP A 97 -12.35 -11.12 13.68
CA ASP A 97 -12.88 -10.51 14.91
C ASP A 97 -13.62 -11.55 15.78
N ILE A 98 -14.29 -12.51 15.14
CA ILE A 98 -14.81 -13.73 15.76
C ILE A 98 -13.91 -14.89 15.33
N TYR A 99 -13.58 -15.81 16.24
CA TYR A 99 -12.75 -16.96 15.91
C TYR A 99 -13.33 -17.75 14.73
N SER A 100 -12.52 -17.88 13.68
CA SER A 100 -12.80 -18.69 12.50
C SER A 100 -11.71 -19.74 12.35
N VAL A 101 -12.09 -20.99 12.12
CA VAL A 101 -11.14 -22.09 11.86
C VAL A 101 -10.46 -21.87 10.51
N ASP A 102 -11.26 -21.52 9.50
CA ASP A 102 -10.73 -21.13 8.20
C ASP A 102 -10.39 -19.65 8.18
N GLN A 103 -9.25 -19.33 7.56
CA GLN A 103 -8.71 -17.98 7.40
C GLN A 103 -8.36 -17.77 5.94
N PHE A 104 -8.28 -16.52 5.51
CA PHE A 104 -7.82 -16.16 4.19
C PHE A 104 -6.30 -16.02 4.14
N THR A 105 -5.73 -16.10 2.95
CA THR A 105 -4.35 -15.74 2.67
C THR A 105 -4.31 -14.64 1.63
N LEU A 106 -3.46 -13.64 1.82
CA LEU A 106 -3.14 -12.66 0.77
C LEU A 106 -1.89 -13.16 0.05
N THR A 107 -2.07 -13.79 -1.11
CA THR A 107 -0.99 -14.46 -1.84
C THR A 107 -0.21 -13.52 -2.73
N ASP A 108 -0.82 -12.40 -3.13
CA ASP A 108 -0.18 -11.37 -3.94
C ASP A 108 -0.62 -9.97 -3.50
N VAL A 109 0.30 -9.00 -3.63
CA VAL A 109 0.06 -7.57 -3.40
C VAL A 109 0.42 -6.84 -4.68
N ASP A 110 -0.60 -6.60 -5.49
CA ASP A 110 -0.45 -6.07 -6.84
C ASP A 110 -0.22 -4.55 -6.80
N VAL A 111 0.90 -4.10 -7.34
CA VAL A 111 1.31 -2.69 -7.40
C VAL A 111 2.01 -2.41 -8.73
N PRO A 112 1.93 -1.18 -9.27
CA PRO A 112 2.78 -0.79 -10.39
C PRO A 112 4.25 -0.81 -9.95
N SER A 113 5.15 -1.39 -10.74
CA SER A 113 6.57 -1.50 -10.36
C SER A 113 7.31 -0.16 -10.31
N VAL A 114 6.84 0.82 -11.09
CA VAL A 114 7.42 2.16 -11.19
C VAL A 114 6.30 3.19 -11.27
N LEU A 115 6.44 4.29 -10.56
CA LEU A 115 5.65 5.51 -10.72
C LEU A 115 6.58 6.69 -11.00
N THR A 116 6.08 7.72 -11.67
CA THR A 116 6.80 8.99 -11.84
C THR A 116 6.08 10.06 -11.04
N THR A 117 6.81 10.77 -10.18
CA THR A 117 6.27 11.90 -9.44
C THR A 117 6.01 13.08 -10.37
N ASP A 118 5.03 13.90 -10.03
CA ASP A 118 4.74 15.14 -10.74
C ASP A 118 5.75 16.25 -10.41
N ASN A 119 5.47 17.45 -10.90
CA ASN A 119 6.29 18.64 -10.64
C ASN A 119 6.32 19.08 -9.18
N SER A 120 5.38 18.61 -8.35
CA SER A 120 5.31 18.87 -6.91
C SER A 120 6.02 17.79 -6.08
N GLY A 121 6.51 16.71 -6.72
CA GLY A 121 7.05 15.56 -5.99
C GLY A 121 5.98 14.60 -5.49
N SER A 122 4.79 14.61 -6.10
CA SER A 122 3.65 13.79 -5.70
C SER A 122 3.33 12.69 -6.72
N ALA A 123 2.80 11.56 -6.27
CA ALA A 123 2.24 10.53 -7.14
C ALA A 123 1.11 9.78 -6.43
N THR A 124 0.13 9.30 -7.19
CA THR A 124 -0.92 8.41 -6.67
C THR A 124 -0.52 6.96 -6.92
N LEU A 125 -0.43 6.17 -5.85
CA LEU A 125 -0.22 4.73 -5.89
C LEU A 125 -1.55 4.02 -5.65
N PHE A 126 -1.93 3.15 -6.57
CA PHE A 126 -3.02 2.20 -6.37
C PHE A 126 -2.47 0.82 -6.01
N VAL A 127 -3.19 0.11 -5.14
CA VAL A 127 -2.79 -1.19 -4.62
C VAL A 127 -3.95 -2.16 -4.74
N GLY A 128 -3.66 -3.30 -5.36
CA GLY A 128 -4.52 -4.47 -5.44
C GLY A 128 -3.96 -5.65 -4.65
N GLY A 129 -4.51 -6.83 -4.88
CA GLY A 129 -4.00 -8.08 -4.35
C GLY A 129 -4.88 -9.27 -4.68
N THR A 130 -4.40 -10.46 -4.29
CA THR A 130 -5.13 -11.71 -4.44
C THR A 130 -5.39 -12.34 -3.07
N LEU A 131 -6.68 -12.47 -2.73
CA LEU A 131 -7.16 -13.15 -1.54
C LEU A 131 -7.53 -14.59 -1.89
N GLU A 132 -7.04 -15.56 -1.13
CA GLU A 132 -7.35 -16.98 -1.28
C GLU A 132 -8.02 -17.55 -0.03
N THR A 133 -8.96 -18.47 -0.24
CA THR A 133 -9.49 -19.31 0.84
C THR A 133 -8.48 -20.38 1.27
N SER A 134 -8.74 -21.01 2.42
CA SER A 134 -7.87 -22.05 2.97
C SER A 134 -7.85 -23.33 2.15
N GLY A 135 -8.92 -23.63 1.40
CA GLY A 135 -9.07 -24.87 0.64
C GLY A 135 -9.03 -26.11 1.52
N SER A 136 -9.56 -26.03 2.74
CA SER A 136 -9.40 -27.06 3.78
C SER A 136 -10.29 -28.30 3.58
N GLY A 137 -11.19 -28.30 2.59
CA GLY A 137 -12.18 -29.37 2.40
C GLY A 137 -13.47 -29.19 3.21
N VAL A 138 -13.50 -28.23 4.13
CA VAL A 138 -14.67 -27.88 4.94
C VAL A 138 -14.85 -26.37 4.87
N ASN A 139 -16.08 -25.89 4.80
CA ASN A 139 -16.36 -24.45 4.87
C ASN A 139 -16.67 -24.06 6.31
N SER A 140 -15.64 -23.64 7.06
CA SER A 140 -15.74 -23.21 8.46
C SER A 140 -15.48 -21.71 8.63
N TYR A 141 -15.68 -20.93 7.56
CA TYR A 141 -15.67 -19.47 7.64
C TYR A 141 -16.87 -18.98 8.44
N VAL A 142 -16.61 -18.20 9.49
CA VAL A 142 -17.69 -17.53 10.24
C VAL A 142 -17.98 -16.16 9.63
N ASN A 143 -19.23 -15.70 9.78
CA ASN A 143 -19.64 -14.36 9.36
C ASN A 143 -19.04 -13.31 10.30
N THR A 144 -17.89 -12.76 9.91
CA THR A 144 -17.14 -11.77 10.68
C THR A 144 -16.23 -10.96 9.77
N GLN A 145 -15.56 -9.95 10.33
CA GLN A 145 -14.56 -9.21 9.60
C GLN A 145 -13.22 -9.95 9.66
N TYR A 146 -12.59 -10.07 8.49
CA TYR A 146 -11.23 -10.61 8.35
C TYR A 146 -10.26 -9.48 8.02
N ARG A 147 -9.06 -9.52 8.61
CA ARG A 147 -8.02 -8.51 8.44
C ARG A 147 -6.69 -9.18 8.13
N ILE A 148 -5.96 -8.63 7.17
CA ILE A 148 -4.62 -9.09 6.81
C ILE A 148 -3.71 -7.89 6.57
N SER A 149 -2.48 -7.98 7.07
CA SER A 149 -1.48 -6.92 6.90
C SER A 149 -0.56 -7.21 5.72
N TYR A 150 -0.26 -6.16 4.96
CA TYR A 150 0.73 -6.16 3.90
C TYR A 150 1.66 -4.95 4.07
N GLN A 151 2.77 -4.97 3.33
CA GLN A 151 3.75 -3.90 3.33
C GLN A 151 3.95 -3.38 1.90
N ILE A 152 3.98 -2.07 1.77
CA ILE A 152 4.44 -1.35 0.57
C ILE A 152 5.82 -0.78 0.88
N SER A 153 6.74 -0.88 -0.07
CA SER A 153 8.03 -0.20 -0.03
C SER A 153 8.21 0.68 -1.25
N VAL A 154 8.73 1.88 -1.05
CA VAL A 154 8.99 2.88 -2.09
C VAL A 154 10.46 3.30 -2.00
N ASN A 155 11.19 3.16 -3.10
CA ASN A 155 12.61 3.52 -3.20
C ASN A 155 12.83 4.53 -4.33
N TYR A 156 13.79 5.44 -4.17
CA TYR A 156 14.14 6.48 -5.14
C TYR A 156 15.61 6.88 -5.02
#